data_AF-A0A7Y3EI57-F1
#
_entry.id   AF-A0A7Y3EI57-F1
#
_cell.length_a   1.000
_cell.length_b   1.000
_cell.length_c   1.000
_cell.angle_alpha   90.00
_cell.angle_beta   90.00
_cell.angle_gamma   90.00
#
_symmetry.space_group_name_H-M   'P 1'
#
loop_
_entity.id
_entity.type
_entity.pdbx_description
1 polymer ?
#
loop_
_entity_poly.entity_id
_entity_poly.type
_entity_poly.pdbx_seq_one_letter_code
_entity_poly.pdbx_strand_id
1 'polypeptide(L)'
;CASIQHTIIGIVMDKLRMASKQTGIKSIAIGGGVSANSGIRETLKETEETLGWKTFIPKFEYTTDNAAMIAIVGYLKYLQKDFASQDVSSSARLKF
;
A
#
# COMPACT_ATOMS: atom_id res chain seq x y z
N CYS A 1 14.86 4.34 20.03
CA CYS A 1 15.21 3.49 18.86
C CYS A 1 15.06 4.24 17.53
N ALA A 2 15.68 5.42 17.38
CA ALA A 2 15.59 6.19 16.13
C ALA A 2 16.44 5.61 15.00
N SER A 3 17.60 5.03 15.32
CA SER A 3 18.53 4.46 14.32
C SER A 3 17.92 3.29 13.55
N ILE A 4 17.27 2.34 14.23
CA ILE A 4 16.64 1.18 13.57
C ILE A 4 15.50 1.62 12.66
N GLN A 5 14.61 2.49 13.14
CA GLN A 5 13.51 3.00 12.35
C GLN A 5 14.04 3.73 11.09
N HIS A 6 15.04 4.59 11.25
CA HIS A 6 15.65 5.31 10.15
C HIS A 6 16.25 4.35 9.10
N THR A 7 16.98 3.32 9.55
CA THR A 7 17.54 2.30 8.64
C THR A 7 16.45 1.55 7.87
N ILE A 8 15.38 1.12 8.55
CA ILE A 8 14.27 0.40 7.90
C ILE A 8 13.59 1.29 6.87
N ILE A 9 13.30 2.55 7.22
CA ILE A 9 12.69 3.52 6.30
C ILE A 9 13.61 3.73 5.09
N GLY A 10 14.91 3.95 5.30
CA GLY A 10 15.89 4.13 4.23
C GLY A 10 15.88 2.97 3.23
N ILE A 11 15.92 1.72 3.73
CA ILE A 11 15.89 0.52 2.88
C ILE A 11 14.60 0.46 2.05
N VAL A 12 13.45 0.78 2.63
CA VAL A 12 12.16 0.79 1.91
C VAL A 12 12.16 1.87 0.83
N MET A 13 12.62 3.08 1.15
CA MET A 13 12.64 4.20 0.21
C MET A 13 13.61 3.96 -0.96
N ASP A 14 14.76 3.35 -0.71
CA ASP A 14 15.71 3.00 -1.77
C ASP A 14 15.10 1.97 -2.74
N LYS A 15 14.40 0.96 -2.22
CA LYS A 15 13.67 0.00 -3.06
C LYS A 15 12.56 0.66 -3.88
N LEU A 16 11.80 1.60 -3.28
CA LEU A 16 10.77 2.35 -4.00
C LEU A 16 11.37 3.23 -5.12
N ARG A 17 12.49 3.90 -4.86
CA ARG A 17 13.23 4.69 -5.86
C ARG A 17 13.70 3.82 -7.03
N MET A 18 14.28 2.67 -6.73
CA MET A 18 14.71 1.70 -7.73
C MET A 18 13.53 1.23 -8.58
N ALA A 19 12.43 0.79 -7.95
CA ALA A 19 11.23 0.32 -8.65
C ALA A 19 10.60 1.42 -9.52
N SER A 20 10.49 2.64 -9.01
CA SER A 20 9.98 3.79 -9.76
C SER A 20 10.86 4.10 -10.98
N LYS A 21 12.20 4.06 -10.83
CA LYS A 21 13.13 4.30 -11.94
C LYS A 21 13.06 3.19 -13.00
N GLN A 22 12.91 1.94 -12.60
CA GLN A 22 12.85 0.79 -13.51
C GLN A 22 11.53 0.71 -14.27
N THR A 23 10.41 1.02 -13.62
CA THR A 23 9.07 0.88 -14.20
C THR A 23 8.54 2.16 -14.82
N GLY A 24 9.14 3.31 -14.49
CA GLY A 24 8.60 4.64 -14.84
C GLY A 24 7.39 5.07 -14.01
N ILE A 25 6.89 4.24 -13.09
CA ILE A 25 5.72 4.55 -12.26
C ILE A 25 6.04 5.69 -11.29
N LYS A 26 5.15 6.67 -11.22
CA LYS A 26 5.23 7.83 -10.32
C LYS A 26 4.12 7.87 -9.27
N SER A 27 3.11 7.02 -9.39
CA SER A 27 2.04 6.88 -8.39
C SER A 27 2.45 5.84 -7.35
N ILE A 28 2.65 6.28 -6.11
CA ILE A 28 3.11 5.43 -5.00
C ILE A 28 2.01 5.37 -3.95
N ALA A 29 1.52 4.18 -3.64
CA ALA A 29 0.54 3.96 -2.59
C ALA A 29 1.14 3.13 -1.45
N ILE A 30 0.73 3.39 -0.22
CA ILE A 30 1.09 2.58 0.95
C ILE A 30 -0.15 2.02 1.64
N GLY A 31 -0.03 0.82 2.22
CA GLY A 31 -1.08 0.16 2.98
C GLY A 31 -0.52 -0.83 3.99
N GLY A 32 -1.38 -1.36 4.86
CA GLY A 32 -1.00 -2.29 5.94
C GLY A 32 -0.55 -1.58 7.21
N GLY A 33 -0.47 -2.31 8.34
CA GLY A 33 -0.19 -1.71 9.65
C GLY A 33 1.13 -0.93 9.73
N VAL A 34 2.16 -1.33 8.98
CA VAL A 34 3.44 -0.62 8.90
C VAL A 34 3.29 0.77 8.25
N SER A 35 2.30 0.96 7.38
CA SER A 35 1.99 2.27 6.77
C SER A 35 1.44 3.28 7.78
N ALA A 36 1.10 2.87 9.00
CA ALA A 36 0.76 3.78 10.10
C ALA A 36 2.02 4.41 10.76
N ASN A 37 3.23 4.01 10.38
CA ASN A 37 4.44 4.64 10.91
C ASN A 37 4.57 6.09 10.43
N SER A 38 4.70 7.04 11.36
CA SER A 38 4.80 8.48 11.04
C SER A 38 6.02 8.81 10.18
N GLY A 39 7.19 8.22 10.47
CA GLY A 39 8.42 8.45 9.71
C GLY A 39 8.31 8.00 8.24
N ILE A 40 7.61 6.89 7.97
CA ILE A 40 7.34 6.45 6.58
C ILE A 40 6.46 7.47 5.86
N ARG A 41 5.39 7.94 6.52
CA ARG A 41 4.45 8.91 5.94
C ARG A 41 5.12 10.23 5.59
N GLU A 42 5.93 10.75 6.51
CA GLU A 42 6.69 11.98 6.35
C GLU A 42 7.70 11.85 5.20
N THR A 43 8.53 10.80 5.21
CA THR A 43 9.54 10.57 4.16
C THR A 43 8.90 10.41 2.77
N LEU A 44 7.71 9.79 2.69
CA LEU A 44 6.97 9.69 1.42
C LEU A 44 6.46 11.03 0.93
N LYS A 45 5.99 11.90 1.83
CA LYS A 45 5.56 13.25 1.48
C LYS A 45 6.73 14.12 1.01
N GLU A 46 7.86 14.05 1.68
CA GLU A 46 9.09 14.74 1.25
C GLU A 46 9.59 14.25 -0.11
N THR A 47 9.48 12.94 -0.38
CA THR A 47 9.87 12.38 -1.68
C THR A 47 8.88 12.68 -2.80
N GLU A 48 7.62 13.00 -2.47
CA GLU A 48 6.62 13.49 -3.43
C GLU A 48 7.12 14.75 -4.14
N GLU A 49 7.61 15.72 -3.38
CA GLU A 49 8.10 17.00 -3.88
C GLU A 49 9.41 16.87 -4.69
N THR A 50 10.31 15.98 -4.26
CA THR A 50 11.64 15.86 -4.86
C THR A 50 11.71 14.94 -6.08
N LEU A 51 10.87 13.91 -6.15
CA LEU A 51 10.91 12.88 -7.20
C LEU A 51 9.77 12.98 -8.21
N GLY A 52 8.88 13.96 -8.04
CA GLY A 52 7.67 14.12 -8.85
C GLY A 52 6.73 12.91 -8.71
N TRP A 53 6.73 12.30 -7.52
CA TRP A 53 5.77 11.24 -7.22
C TRP A 53 4.40 11.85 -6.93
N LYS A 54 3.38 11.01 -6.98
CA LYS A 54 2.08 11.28 -6.38
C LYS A 54 1.83 10.21 -5.35
N THR A 55 1.73 10.60 -4.08
CA THR A 55 1.62 9.64 -2.97
C THR A 55 0.18 9.48 -2.50
N PHE A 56 -0.22 8.22 -2.31
CA PHE A 56 -1.55 7.84 -1.80
C PHE A 56 -1.37 7.23 -0.42
N ILE A 57 -1.63 8.04 0.60
CA ILE A 57 -1.50 7.67 2.01
C ILE A 57 -2.91 7.59 2.61
N PRO A 58 -3.40 6.40 2.99
CA PRO A 58 -4.71 6.27 3.62
C PRO A 58 -4.74 6.90 5.01
N LYS A 59 -5.93 7.33 5.43
CA LYS A 59 -6.19 7.69 6.83
C LYS A 59 -5.86 6.52 7.74
N PHE A 60 -5.46 6.79 8.99
CA PHE A 60 -5.04 5.76 9.95
C PHE A 60 -6.09 4.66 10.15
N GLU A 61 -7.37 5.02 10.22
CA GLU A 61 -8.50 4.08 10.34
C GLU A 61 -8.60 3.05 9.19
N TYR A 62 -7.96 3.32 8.05
CA TYR A 62 -7.92 2.42 6.89
C TYR A 62 -6.56 1.75 6.66
N THR A 63 -5.60 1.93 7.57
CA THR A 63 -4.26 1.33 7.42
C THR A 63 -4.19 -0.12 7.88
N THR A 64 -5.03 -0.51 8.83
CA THR A 64 -5.11 -1.88 9.35
C THR A 64 -6.19 -2.66 8.62
N ASP A 65 -6.21 -3.99 8.80
CA ASP A 65 -7.25 -4.84 8.24
C ASP A 65 -8.63 -4.40 8.74
N ASN A 66 -9.54 -4.13 7.80
CA ASN A 66 -10.88 -3.63 8.10
C ASN A 66 -11.89 -4.08 7.02
N ALA A 67 -13.18 -4.11 7.37
CA ALA A 67 -14.23 -4.54 6.45
C ALA A 67 -14.42 -3.61 5.24
N ALA A 68 -14.05 -2.32 5.35
CA ALA A 68 -14.19 -1.37 4.25
C ALA A 68 -13.28 -1.73 3.07
N MET A 69 -12.08 -2.27 3.32
CA MET A 69 -11.18 -2.74 2.26
C MET A 69 -11.76 -3.94 1.51
N ILE A 70 -12.52 -4.80 2.18
CA ILE A 70 -13.21 -5.94 1.55
C ILE A 70 -14.41 -5.44 0.74
N ALA A 71 -15.18 -4.50 1.29
CA ALA A 71 -16.35 -3.93 0.65
C ALA A 71 -16.01 -3.22 -0.67
N ILE A 72 -14.94 -2.40 -0.69
CA ILE A 72 -14.53 -1.70 -1.93
C ILE A 72 -14.07 -2.67 -3.01
N VAL A 73 -13.36 -3.75 -2.65
CA VAL A 73 -12.97 -4.80 -3.61
C VAL A 73 -14.20 -5.52 -4.15
N GLY A 74 -15.17 -5.85 -3.29
CA GLY A 74 -16.44 -6.45 -3.70
C GLY A 74 -17.23 -5.54 -4.65
N TYR A 75 -17.29 -4.24 -4.36
CA TYR A 75 -17.94 -3.25 -5.24
C TYR A 75 -17.25 -3.16 -6.61
N LEU A 76 -15.92 -3.10 -6.65
CA LEU A 76 -15.17 -3.06 -7.91
C LEU A 76 -15.36 -4.34 -8.75
N LYS A 77 -15.34 -5.52 -8.10
CA LYS A 77 -15.65 -6.80 -8.74
C LYS A 77 -17.08 -6.85 -9.29
N TYR A 78 -18.06 -6.35 -8.52
CA TYR A 78 -19.45 -6.24 -8.96
C TYR A 78 -19.59 -5.41 -10.24
N LEU A 79 -18.94 -4.24 -10.30
CA LEU A 79 -18.95 -3.38 -11.49
C LEU A 79 -18.33 -4.06 -12.72
N GLN A 80 -17.34 -4.93 -12.50
CA GLN A 80 -16.69 -5.73 -13.55
C GLN A 80 -17.46 -7.02 -13.89
N LYS A 81 -18.58 -7.30 -13.21
CA LYS A 81 -19.33 -8.56 -13.30
C LYS A 81 -18.49 -9.80 -12.96
N ASP A 82 -17.47 -9.62 -12.12
CA ASP A 82 -16.61 -10.70 -11.60
C ASP A 82 -17.23 -11.26 -10.31
N PHE A 83 -18.09 -12.27 -10.47
CA PHE A 83 -18.80 -12.91 -9.37
C PHE A 83 -18.15 -14.23 -8.96
N ALA A 84 -18.06 -14.47 -7.65
CA ALA A 84 -17.71 -15.78 -7.13
C ALA A 84 -18.91 -16.74 -7.21
N SER A 85 -18.63 -18.04 -7.37
CA SER A 85 -19.63 -19.09 -7.27
C SER A 85 -20.02 -19.37 -5.82
N GLN A 86 -21.15 -20.05 -5.61
CA GLN A 86 -21.67 -20.35 -4.26
C GLN A 86 -20.90 -21.47 -3.54
N ASP A 87 -20.11 -22.26 -4.26
CA ASP A 87 -19.26 -23.33 -3.74
C ASP A 87 -17.87 -22.85 -3.31
N VAL A 88 -17.60 -21.54 -3.34
CA VAL A 88 -16.34 -20.98 -2.86
C VAL A 88 -16.12 -21.29 -1.38
N SER A 89 -14.91 -21.74 -1.05
CA SER A 89 -14.49 -22.06 0.32
C SER A 89 -13.34 -21.16 0.77
N SER A 90 -13.17 -21.04 2.08
CA SER A 90 -12.02 -20.36 2.67
C SER A 90 -10.72 -21.12 2.38
N SER A 91 -9.64 -20.37 2.14
CA SER A 91 -8.29 -20.91 2.02
C SER A 91 -7.31 -19.98 2.72
N ALA A 92 -6.52 -20.53 3.65
CA ALA A 92 -5.45 -19.78 4.31
C ALA A 92 -4.28 -19.45 3.37
N ARG A 93 -4.16 -20.15 2.23
CA ARG A 93 -3.09 -19.99 1.25
C ARG A 93 -3.70 -19.73 -0.13
N LEU A 94 -4.30 -18.56 -0.29
CA LEU A 94 -4.77 -18.11 -1.59
C LEU A 94 -3.57 -17.95 -2.53
N LYS A 95 -3.60 -18.62 -3.69
CA LYS A 95 -2.60 -18.43 -4.74
C LYS A 95 -3.10 -17.34 -5.68
N PHE A 96 -2.27 -16.33 -5.92
CA PHE A 96 -2.49 -15.27 -6.90
C PHE A 96 -1.72 -15.58 -8.18
#